data_AF-A0A939IR62-F1
#
_entry.id   AF-A0A939IR62-F1
#
_cell.length_a   1.000
_cell.length_b   1.000
_cell.length_c   1.000
_cell.angle_alpha   90.00
_cell.angle_beta   90.00
_cell.angle_gamma   90.00
#
_symmetry.space_group_name_H-M   'P 1'
#
loop_
_entity.id
_entity.type
_entity.pdbx_description
1 polymer ?
#
loop_
_entity_poly.entity_id
_entity_poly.type
_entity_poly.pdbx_seq_one_letter_code
_entity_poly.pdbx_strand_id
1 'polypeptide(L)'
;MSSEKRQKSTGLATGPAKPGVAKVDPILVVDGVERHFGGLTAVNVEHLEIPRGAITALIGPNGAGKTTLFNLLCGFDKPNSGTWQYNGKNLAGVPSFKVARMGQVRTFQLTKALSLLTVLENMKLGSPEQPGERFWVSLFPGLWRKKEAEIEQKARELLTLFKLDAKEKDFAAALSGGQRKLLEMARALMSDPQLVMLDEPMAGVNPALTQSLLDHILGLKDRGMTVLFVEHDMHMVRHIADWVVVMAEGRVVAEGPPETVMEDPAVVDAYLGAHQDVDLGEVTGRISVVSDADASRVRKKIEAEAEAELEEEEKK
;
A
#
# COMPACT_ATOMS: atom_id res chain seq x y z
N MET A 1 -9.74 15.26 -17.86
CA MET A 1 -10.95 15.76 -17.16
C MET A 1 -10.49 16.34 -15.84
N SER A 2 -11.15 17.40 -15.40
CA SER A 2 -10.72 18.40 -14.40
C SER A 2 -9.93 17.87 -13.19
N SER A 3 -8.78 18.50 -12.93
CA SER A 3 -8.01 18.41 -11.68
C SER A 3 -8.72 19.17 -10.55
N GLU A 4 -10.00 18.90 -10.33
CA GLU A 4 -10.66 19.35 -9.10
C GLU A 4 -10.15 18.49 -7.96
N LYS A 5 -9.50 19.11 -6.97
CA LYS A 5 -9.12 18.44 -5.72
C LYS A 5 -10.38 17.81 -5.13
N ARG A 6 -10.47 16.49 -5.22
CA ARG A 6 -11.64 15.74 -4.74
C ARG A 6 -11.80 15.96 -3.24
N GLN A 7 -13.03 16.18 -2.80
CA GLN A 7 -13.30 16.46 -1.39
C GLN A 7 -13.00 15.21 -0.55
N LYS A 8 -12.09 15.37 0.41
CA LYS A 8 -11.74 14.32 1.37
C LYS A 8 -12.87 14.12 2.38
N SER A 9 -13.02 12.89 2.86
CA SER A 9 -13.98 12.58 3.91
C SER A 9 -13.53 13.24 5.22
N THR A 10 -14.42 14.03 5.84
CA THR A 10 -14.17 14.74 7.11
C THR A 10 -15.02 14.17 8.24
N GLY A 11 -14.66 14.44 9.50
CA GLY A 11 -15.44 13.98 10.65
C GLY A 11 -15.35 12.47 10.89
N LEU A 12 -14.22 11.86 10.51
CA LEU A 12 -14.00 10.42 10.62
C LEU A 12 -13.72 9.94 12.06
N ALA A 13 -13.42 10.85 12.98
CA ALA A 13 -13.08 10.56 14.37
C ALA A 13 -13.99 11.33 15.35
N THR A 14 -14.24 10.75 16.52
CA THR A 14 -15.10 11.33 17.58
C THR A 14 -14.32 12.22 18.56
N GLY A 15 -12.99 12.22 18.48
CA GLY A 15 -12.10 12.96 19.38
C GLY A 15 -10.90 13.57 18.64
N PRO A 16 -9.91 14.11 19.39
CA PRO A 16 -8.71 14.69 18.80
C PRO A 16 -7.89 13.61 18.06
N ALA A 17 -7.20 14.03 17.00
CA ALA A 17 -6.28 13.18 16.24
C ALA A 17 -5.09 12.77 17.13
N LYS A 18 -5.17 11.55 17.68
CA LYS A 18 -4.14 10.92 18.51
C LYS A 18 -4.22 9.40 18.31
N PRO A 19 -3.13 8.64 18.59
CA PRO A 19 -3.16 7.18 18.55
C PRO A 19 -4.34 6.59 19.32
N GLY A 20 -5.09 5.70 18.68
CA GLY A 20 -6.23 5.02 19.27
C GLY A 20 -7.48 5.90 19.38
N VAL A 21 -7.64 6.92 18.54
CA VAL A 21 -8.87 7.71 18.54
C VAL A 21 -10.00 6.93 17.89
N ALA A 22 -11.13 6.83 18.61
CA ALA A 22 -12.35 6.20 18.13
C ALA A 22 -12.88 6.88 16.86
N LYS A 23 -13.30 6.07 15.90
CA LYS A 23 -13.79 6.46 14.58
C LYS A 23 -15.32 6.45 14.54
N VAL A 24 -15.87 7.21 13.61
CA VAL A 24 -17.30 7.15 13.31
C VAL A 24 -17.53 5.97 12.37
N ASP A 25 -18.40 5.02 12.77
CA ASP A 25 -18.69 3.78 12.04
C ASP A 25 -17.41 3.02 11.59
N PRO A 26 -16.64 2.47 12.55
CA PRO A 26 -15.46 1.69 12.20
C PRO A 26 -15.85 0.38 11.52
N ILE A 27 -15.27 0.12 10.34
CA ILE A 27 -15.42 -1.17 9.66
C ILE A 27 -14.47 -2.23 10.25
N LEU A 28 -13.32 -1.79 10.76
CA LEU A 28 -12.30 -2.62 11.38
C LEU A 28 -11.92 -2.02 12.73
N VAL A 29 -11.88 -2.86 13.75
CA VAL A 29 -11.48 -2.49 15.12
C VAL A 29 -10.41 -3.47 15.59
N VAL A 30 -9.33 -2.95 16.15
CA VAL A 30 -8.16 -3.71 16.62
C VAL A 30 -7.90 -3.31 18.07
N ASP A 31 -7.87 -4.26 18.99
CA ASP A 31 -7.75 -4.03 20.42
C ASP A 31 -6.67 -4.94 21.03
N GLY A 32 -5.61 -4.33 21.57
CA GLY A 32 -4.53 -5.00 22.29
C GLY A 32 -3.80 -6.07 21.48
N VAL A 33 -3.67 -5.89 20.16
CA VAL A 33 -3.09 -6.89 19.26
C VAL A 33 -1.57 -6.85 19.33
N GLU A 34 -0.98 -7.97 19.75
CA GLU A 34 0.47 -8.16 19.75
C GLU A 34 0.90 -9.30 18.84
N ARG A 35 2.09 -9.15 18.25
CA ARG A 35 2.78 -10.22 17.53
C ARG A 35 4.27 -10.19 17.78
N HIS A 36 4.79 -11.30 18.29
CA HIS A 36 6.19 -11.53 18.60
C HIS A 36 6.79 -12.56 17.64
N PHE A 37 8.03 -12.33 17.20
CA PHE A 37 8.86 -13.29 16.48
C PHE A 37 10.17 -13.49 17.25
N GLY A 38 10.28 -14.60 17.98
CA GLY A 38 11.40 -14.79 18.90
C GLY A 38 11.40 -13.70 19.96
N GLY A 39 12.51 -12.97 20.09
CA GLY A 39 12.66 -11.83 21.00
C GLY A 39 12.17 -10.47 20.46
N LEU A 40 11.73 -10.41 19.20
CA LEU A 40 11.27 -9.16 18.57
C LEU A 40 9.75 -9.02 18.67
N THR A 41 9.29 -7.92 19.26
CA THR A 41 7.89 -7.50 19.16
C THR A 41 7.66 -6.77 17.84
N ALA A 42 7.07 -7.44 16.86
CA ALA A 42 6.84 -6.88 15.54
C ALA A 42 5.56 -6.04 15.43
N VAL A 43 4.56 -6.33 16.26
CA VAL A 43 3.33 -5.53 16.38
C VAL A 43 2.95 -5.46 17.86
N ASN A 44 2.61 -4.26 18.33
CA ASN A 44 2.03 -3.98 19.64
C ASN A 44 1.07 -2.80 19.49
N VAL A 45 -0.15 -3.09 19.04
CA VAL A 45 -1.18 -2.09 18.77
C VAL A 45 -2.21 -2.14 19.89
N GLU A 46 -2.21 -1.10 20.73
CA GLU A 46 -3.15 -0.98 21.85
C GLU A 46 -4.60 -0.82 21.37
N HIS A 47 -4.84 0.10 20.44
CA HIS A 47 -6.13 0.29 19.80
C HIS A 47 -5.98 0.94 18.43
N LEU A 48 -6.72 0.46 17.43
CA LEU A 48 -6.76 1.04 16.10
C LEU A 48 -8.12 0.78 15.45
N GLU A 49 -8.69 1.83 14.85
CA GLU A 49 -9.96 1.76 14.13
C GLU A 49 -9.83 2.31 12.72
N ILE A 50 -10.47 1.64 11.76
CA ILE A 50 -10.55 2.07 10.36
C ILE A 50 -11.99 2.51 10.05
N PRO A 51 -12.22 3.78 9.70
CA PRO A 51 -13.57 4.27 9.39
C PRO A 51 -14.09 3.68 8.08
N ARG A 52 -15.38 3.35 8.04
CA ARG A 52 -16.05 2.87 6.83
C ARG A 52 -16.14 3.97 5.77
N GLY A 53 -16.02 3.58 4.49
CA GLY A 53 -16.27 4.47 3.35
C GLY A 53 -15.22 5.56 3.17
N ALA A 54 -14.05 5.38 3.79
CA ALA A 54 -12.92 6.28 3.67
C ALA A 54 -11.70 5.55 3.12
N ILE A 55 -10.73 6.33 2.65
CA ILE A 55 -9.40 5.84 2.28
C ILE A 55 -8.47 6.10 3.45
N THR A 56 -7.99 5.04 4.10
CA THR A 56 -7.01 5.10 5.20
C THR A 56 -5.64 4.62 4.72
N ALA A 57 -4.61 5.42 4.92
CA ALA A 57 -3.23 5.04 4.69
C ALA A 57 -2.59 4.53 5.98
N LEU A 58 -1.87 3.41 5.91
CA LEU A 58 -0.97 2.92 6.94
C LEU A 58 0.47 3.16 6.49
N ILE A 59 1.15 4.09 7.15
CA ILE A 59 2.51 4.51 6.79
C ILE A 59 3.49 4.25 7.95
N GLY A 60 4.78 4.38 7.68
CA GLY A 60 5.85 4.19 8.66
C GLY A 60 7.15 3.74 8.00
N PRO A 61 8.30 3.78 8.69
CA PRO A 61 9.57 3.29 8.16
C PRO A 61 9.55 1.78 7.88
N ASN A 62 10.56 1.30 7.18
CA ASN A 62 10.77 -0.14 7.00
C ASN A 62 10.97 -0.81 8.36
N GLY A 63 10.38 -1.98 8.55
CA GLY A 63 10.42 -2.66 9.86
C GLY A 63 9.41 -2.16 10.90
N ALA A 64 8.61 -1.12 10.61
CA ALA A 64 7.62 -0.58 11.56
C ALA A 64 6.46 -1.53 11.94
N GLY A 65 6.37 -2.73 11.35
CA GLY A 65 5.30 -3.70 11.64
C GLY A 65 4.09 -3.64 10.72
N LYS A 66 4.06 -2.76 9.70
CA LYS A 66 2.91 -2.56 8.77
C LYS A 66 2.45 -3.84 8.08
N THR A 67 3.37 -4.54 7.40
CA THR A 67 3.06 -5.78 6.69
C THR A 67 2.65 -6.89 7.65
N THR A 68 3.27 -6.95 8.84
CA THR A 68 2.88 -7.88 9.91
C THR A 68 1.46 -7.61 10.37
N LEU A 69 1.10 -6.36 10.65
CA LEU A 69 -0.26 -5.97 11.00
C LEU A 69 -1.25 -6.38 9.89
N PHE A 70 -0.94 -6.08 8.62
CA PHE A 70 -1.75 -6.51 7.48
C PHE A 70 -1.95 -8.03 7.41
N ASN A 71 -0.92 -8.82 7.72
CA ASN A 71 -1.03 -10.28 7.76
C ASN A 71 -1.99 -10.75 8.87
N LEU A 72 -1.92 -10.13 10.04
CA LEU A 72 -2.82 -10.43 11.16
C LEU A 72 -4.27 -10.07 10.82
N LEU A 73 -4.50 -8.86 10.32
CA LEU A 73 -5.84 -8.36 9.98
C LEU A 73 -6.56 -9.21 8.93
N CYS A 74 -5.82 -9.81 8.00
CA CYS A 74 -6.36 -10.67 6.95
C CYS A 74 -6.35 -12.17 7.28
N GLY A 75 -5.93 -12.58 8.48
CA GLY A 75 -5.88 -13.99 8.88
C GLY A 75 -4.81 -14.82 8.16
N PHE A 76 -3.74 -14.18 7.68
CA PHE A 76 -2.52 -14.84 7.16
C PHE A 76 -1.52 -15.17 8.27
N ASP A 77 -1.61 -14.49 9.40
CA ASP A 77 -0.87 -14.78 10.61
C ASP A 77 -1.81 -14.74 11.83
N LYS A 78 -1.34 -15.20 12.99
CA LYS A 78 -2.10 -15.23 14.24
C LYS A 78 -1.41 -14.35 15.28
N PRO A 79 -2.13 -13.44 15.95
CA PRO A 79 -1.53 -12.65 17.01
C PRO A 79 -1.32 -13.51 18.27
N ASN A 80 -0.43 -13.05 19.13
CA ASN A 80 -0.17 -13.65 20.43
C ASN A 80 -1.27 -13.30 21.44
N SER A 81 -1.83 -12.09 21.35
CA SER A 81 -2.85 -11.56 22.24
C SER A 81 -3.72 -10.54 21.49
N GLY A 82 -4.81 -10.10 22.13
CA GLY A 82 -5.73 -9.11 21.58
C GLY A 82 -6.84 -9.68 20.71
N THR A 83 -7.69 -8.78 20.23
CA THR A 83 -8.82 -9.09 19.37
C THR A 83 -8.90 -8.11 18.23
N TRP A 84 -9.42 -8.57 17.08
CA TRP A 84 -9.76 -7.68 16.00
C TRP A 84 -11.09 -8.12 15.39
N GLN A 85 -11.85 -7.13 14.94
CA GLN A 85 -13.20 -7.29 14.45
C GLN A 85 -13.34 -6.63 13.10
N TYR A 86 -14.08 -7.28 12.21
CA TYR A 86 -14.48 -6.75 10.92
C TYR A 86 -16.00 -6.75 10.83
N ASN A 87 -16.61 -5.59 10.61
CA ASN A 87 -18.06 -5.40 10.66
C ASN A 87 -18.69 -5.97 11.95
N GLY A 88 -18.08 -5.71 13.10
CA GLY A 88 -18.53 -6.20 14.41
C GLY A 88 -18.39 -7.72 14.61
N LYS A 89 -17.76 -8.44 13.68
CA LYS A 89 -17.48 -9.88 13.81
C LYS A 89 -16.02 -10.10 14.16
N ASN A 90 -15.78 -10.79 15.26
CA ASN A 90 -14.43 -11.18 15.66
C ASN A 90 -13.79 -12.10 14.60
N LEU A 91 -12.55 -11.79 14.21
CA LEU A 91 -11.79 -12.51 13.20
C LEU A 91 -10.72 -13.45 13.79
N ALA A 92 -10.62 -13.54 15.13
CA ALA A 92 -9.70 -14.44 15.80
C ALA A 92 -9.88 -15.89 15.32
N GLY A 93 -8.79 -16.47 14.78
CA GLY A 93 -8.77 -17.83 14.28
C GLY A 93 -9.53 -18.06 12.97
N VAL A 94 -10.07 -17.02 12.33
CA VAL A 94 -10.74 -17.12 11.03
C VAL A 94 -9.69 -17.19 9.92
N PRO A 95 -9.65 -18.25 9.09
CA PRO A 95 -8.70 -18.34 7.98
C PRO A 95 -8.94 -17.27 6.91
N SER A 96 -7.87 -16.82 6.25
CA SER A 96 -7.90 -15.75 5.25
C SER A 96 -8.92 -15.92 4.13
N PHE A 97 -9.14 -17.13 3.62
CA PHE A 97 -10.15 -17.39 2.57
C PHE A 97 -11.60 -17.14 3.06
N LYS A 98 -11.87 -17.33 4.36
CA LYS A 98 -13.17 -16.99 4.95
C LYS A 98 -13.29 -15.48 5.14
N VAL A 99 -12.22 -14.82 5.58
CA VAL A 99 -12.15 -13.35 5.70
C VAL A 99 -12.45 -12.69 4.34
N ALA A 100 -11.85 -13.19 3.25
CA ALA A 100 -12.14 -12.73 1.89
C ALA A 100 -13.63 -12.86 1.52
N ARG A 101 -14.26 -14.00 1.85
CA ARG A 101 -15.70 -14.22 1.61
C ARG A 101 -16.61 -13.36 2.49
N MET A 102 -16.11 -12.82 3.59
CA MET A 102 -16.83 -11.84 4.41
C MET A 102 -16.79 -10.43 3.81
N GLY A 103 -16.00 -10.20 2.74
CA GLY A 103 -15.91 -8.93 2.04
C GLY A 103 -14.66 -8.10 2.37
N GLN A 104 -13.69 -8.67 3.10
CA GLN A 104 -12.37 -8.06 3.33
C GLN A 104 -11.33 -8.72 2.44
N VAL A 105 -10.92 -8.04 1.37
CA VAL A 105 -10.02 -8.59 0.35
C VAL A 105 -8.69 -7.86 0.38
N ARG A 106 -7.58 -8.61 0.29
CA ARG A 106 -6.23 -8.07 0.23
C ARG A 106 -5.56 -8.38 -1.10
N THR A 107 -4.92 -7.37 -1.68
CA THR A 107 -3.95 -7.56 -2.77
C THR A 107 -2.55 -7.77 -2.20
N PHE A 108 -1.69 -8.47 -2.94
CA PHE A 108 -0.31 -8.73 -2.51
C PHE A 108 0.68 -7.85 -3.27
N GLN A 109 1.79 -7.51 -2.60
CA GLN A 109 2.89 -6.75 -3.19
C GLN A 109 3.47 -7.43 -4.44
N LEU A 110 3.66 -8.75 -4.39
CA LEU A 110 4.05 -9.56 -5.54
C LEU A 110 2.81 -10.03 -6.29
N THR A 111 2.71 -9.65 -7.56
CA THR A 111 1.53 -9.94 -8.37
C THR A 111 1.29 -11.45 -8.48
N LYS A 112 0.16 -11.93 -7.98
CA LYS A 112 -0.25 -13.34 -8.09
C LYS A 112 -1.19 -13.54 -9.28
N ALA A 113 -0.81 -12.99 -10.43
CA ALA A 113 -1.51 -13.25 -11.68
C ALA A 113 -1.19 -14.69 -12.12
N LEU A 114 -2.22 -15.44 -12.53
CA LEU A 114 -2.04 -16.80 -13.01
C LEU A 114 -1.61 -16.73 -14.46
N SER A 115 -0.29 -16.74 -14.67
CA SER A 115 0.37 -16.45 -15.95
C SER A 115 -0.10 -17.30 -17.12
N LEU A 116 -0.53 -18.54 -16.86
CA LEU A 116 -1.01 -19.50 -17.86
C LEU A 116 -2.49 -19.35 -18.20
N LEU A 117 -3.22 -18.47 -17.52
CA LEU A 117 -4.60 -18.16 -17.82
C LEU A 117 -4.68 -16.82 -18.56
N THR A 118 -5.71 -16.68 -19.37
CA THR A 118 -6.05 -15.40 -20.00
C THR A 118 -6.43 -14.35 -18.95
N VAL A 119 -6.41 -13.08 -19.36
CA VAL A 119 -6.87 -11.96 -18.52
C VAL A 119 -8.32 -12.17 -18.07
N LEU A 120 -9.21 -12.59 -18.96
CA LEU A 120 -10.60 -12.86 -18.63
C LEU A 120 -10.76 -14.02 -17.63
N GLU A 121 -10.02 -15.12 -17.83
CA GLU A 121 -10.04 -16.26 -16.90
C GLU A 121 -9.51 -15.88 -15.52
N ASN A 122 -8.45 -15.07 -15.45
CA ASN A 122 -7.95 -14.52 -14.19
C ASN A 122 -9.03 -13.75 -13.43
N MET A 123 -9.85 -12.97 -14.14
CA MET A 123 -10.96 -12.23 -13.54
C MET A 123 -12.04 -13.16 -13.02
N LYS A 124 -12.47 -14.15 -13.81
CA LYS A 124 -13.55 -15.09 -13.42
C LYS A 124 -13.24 -15.82 -12.11
N LEU A 125 -11.97 -16.10 -11.82
CA LEU A 125 -11.53 -16.73 -10.55
C LEU A 125 -11.75 -15.89 -9.30
N GLY A 126 -11.90 -14.56 -9.43
CA GLY A 126 -12.18 -13.69 -8.29
C GLY A 126 -13.64 -13.72 -7.83
N SER A 127 -14.56 -14.30 -8.61
CA SER A 127 -15.98 -14.35 -8.24
C SER A 127 -16.26 -15.46 -7.22
N PRO A 128 -16.96 -15.16 -6.10
CA PRO A 128 -17.36 -16.16 -5.12
C PRO A 128 -18.56 -17.01 -5.60
N GLU A 129 -18.81 -18.09 -4.87
CA GLU A 129 -20.04 -18.90 -4.92
C GLU A 129 -20.44 -19.40 -6.32
N GLN A 130 -19.51 -20.00 -7.04
CA GLN A 130 -19.78 -20.55 -8.37
C GLN A 130 -20.49 -21.91 -8.26
N PRO A 131 -21.75 -22.06 -8.70
CA PRO A 131 -22.50 -23.32 -8.53
C PRO A 131 -21.81 -24.51 -9.20
N GLY A 132 -21.08 -24.27 -10.30
CA GLY A 132 -20.33 -25.26 -11.05
C GLY A 132 -19.16 -25.89 -10.27
N GLU A 133 -18.71 -25.31 -9.15
CA GLU A 133 -17.69 -25.92 -8.29
C GLU A 133 -18.21 -27.10 -7.47
N ARG A 134 -19.54 -27.27 -7.38
CA ARG A 134 -20.17 -28.38 -6.64
C ARG A 134 -20.23 -29.61 -7.55
N PHE A 135 -19.64 -30.71 -7.10
CA PHE A 135 -19.52 -31.97 -7.87
C PHE A 135 -20.80 -32.41 -8.59
N TRP A 136 -21.94 -32.38 -7.92
CA TRP A 136 -23.21 -32.80 -8.53
C TRP A 136 -23.81 -31.77 -9.49
N VAL A 137 -23.54 -30.49 -9.28
CA VAL A 137 -24.05 -29.38 -10.11
C VAL A 137 -23.23 -29.24 -11.38
N SER A 138 -21.93 -29.54 -11.33
CA SER A 138 -21.02 -29.44 -12.47
C SER A 138 -21.45 -30.32 -13.65
N LEU A 139 -22.07 -31.48 -13.36
CA LEU A 139 -22.59 -32.42 -14.36
C LEU A 139 -23.78 -31.86 -15.18
N PHE A 140 -24.42 -30.78 -14.72
CA PHE A 140 -25.60 -30.20 -15.39
C PHE A 140 -25.34 -28.73 -15.76
N PRO A 141 -24.81 -28.45 -16.96
CA PRO A 141 -24.46 -27.09 -17.40
C PRO A 141 -25.58 -26.05 -17.27
N GLY A 142 -26.84 -26.46 -17.45
CA GLY A 142 -27.99 -25.56 -17.29
C GLY A 142 -28.10 -24.92 -15.88
N LEU A 143 -27.54 -25.55 -14.84
CA LEU A 143 -27.59 -25.08 -13.46
C LEU A 143 -26.56 -23.99 -13.13
N TRP A 144 -25.53 -23.81 -13.97
CA TRP A 144 -24.45 -22.84 -13.72
C TRP A 144 -24.16 -21.88 -14.88
N ARG A 145 -24.58 -22.18 -16.12
CA ARG A 145 -24.34 -21.31 -17.30
C ARG A 145 -24.81 -19.88 -17.14
N LYS A 146 -25.99 -19.66 -16.54
CA LYS A 146 -26.51 -18.31 -16.30
C LYS A 146 -25.57 -17.51 -15.39
N LYS A 147 -25.13 -18.13 -14.29
CA LYS A 147 -24.20 -17.50 -13.34
C LYS A 147 -22.85 -17.24 -13.97
N GLU A 148 -22.35 -18.15 -14.79
CA GLU A 148 -21.10 -17.94 -15.52
C GLU A 148 -21.17 -16.75 -16.48
N ALA A 149 -22.27 -16.59 -17.22
CA ALA A 149 -22.48 -15.44 -18.10
C ALA A 149 -22.55 -14.12 -17.31
N GLU A 150 -23.19 -14.11 -16.14
CA GLU A 150 -23.19 -12.94 -15.24
C GLU A 150 -21.77 -12.59 -14.74
N ILE A 151 -20.98 -13.60 -14.36
CA ILE A 151 -19.58 -13.42 -13.93
C ILE A 151 -18.73 -12.88 -15.08
N GLU A 152 -18.89 -13.42 -16.29
CA GLU A 152 -18.16 -12.96 -17.46
C GLU A 152 -18.51 -11.51 -17.82
N GLN A 153 -19.79 -11.16 -17.78
CA GLN A 153 -20.25 -9.79 -18.03
C GLN A 153 -19.62 -8.81 -17.01
N LYS A 154 -19.68 -9.12 -15.72
CA LYS A 154 -19.03 -8.33 -14.67
C LYS A 154 -17.52 -8.23 -14.87
N ALA A 155 -16.86 -9.33 -15.26
CA ALA A 155 -15.43 -9.33 -15.54
C ALA A 155 -15.08 -8.35 -16.68
N ARG A 156 -15.85 -8.35 -17.77
CA ARG A 156 -15.66 -7.42 -18.90
C ARG A 156 -15.90 -5.96 -18.52
N GLU A 157 -16.90 -5.68 -17.69
CA GLU A 157 -17.14 -4.33 -17.16
C GLU A 157 -15.96 -3.83 -16.33
N LEU A 158 -15.42 -4.67 -15.44
CA LEU A 158 -14.23 -4.33 -14.65
C LEU A 158 -12.97 -4.22 -15.53
N LEU A 159 -12.79 -5.08 -16.54
CA LEU A 159 -11.66 -4.95 -17.47
C LEU A 159 -11.72 -3.65 -18.27
N THR A 160 -12.91 -3.23 -18.69
CA THR A 160 -13.12 -1.94 -19.37
C THR A 160 -12.80 -0.78 -18.44
N LEU A 161 -13.27 -0.84 -17.18
CA LEU A 161 -12.96 0.17 -16.17
C LEU A 161 -11.45 0.32 -15.99
N PHE A 162 -10.71 -0.79 -15.96
CA PHE A 162 -9.27 -0.82 -15.77
C PHE A 162 -8.45 -0.69 -17.07
N LYS A 163 -9.12 -0.45 -18.21
CA LYS A 163 -8.50 -0.33 -19.55
C LYS A 163 -7.67 -1.55 -19.96
N LEU A 164 -8.18 -2.74 -19.65
CA LEU A 164 -7.60 -4.06 -19.97
C LEU A 164 -8.49 -4.90 -20.91
N ASP A 165 -9.62 -4.36 -21.36
CA ASP A 165 -10.60 -5.02 -22.24
C ASP A 165 -9.99 -5.50 -23.56
N ALA A 166 -9.15 -4.67 -24.20
CA ALA A 166 -8.44 -5.03 -25.43
C ALA A 166 -7.48 -6.23 -25.26
N LYS A 167 -7.16 -6.62 -24.03
CA LYS A 167 -6.23 -7.71 -23.68
C LYS A 167 -6.92 -8.90 -23.02
N GLU A 168 -8.26 -8.94 -23.01
CA GLU A 168 -9.01 -9.98 -22.30
C GLU A 168 -8.62 -11.42 -22.70
N LYS A 169 -8.19 -11.61 -23.95
CA LYS A 169 -7.78 -12.89 -24.54
C LYS A 169 -6.28 -13.17 -24.44
N ASP A 170 -5.48 -12.16 -24.07
CA ASP A 170 -4.05 -12.32 -23.87
C ASP A 170 -3.81 -13.16 -22.62
N PHE A 171 -2.75 -13.97 -22.61
CA PHE A 171 -2.27 -14.61 -21.38
C PHE A 171 -1.78 -13.54 -20.40
N ALA A 172 -2.05 -13.73 -19.10
CA ALA A 172 -1.60 -12.79 -18.07
C ALA A 172 -0.06 -12.65 -18.03
N ALA A 173 0.67 -13.68 -18.50
CA ALA A 173 2.13 -13.63 -18.69
C ALA A 173 2.59 -12.51 -19.64
N ALA A 174 1.78 -12.18 -20.65
CA ALA A 174 2.12 -11.18 -21.67
C ALA A 174 1.87 -9.73 -21.22
N LEU A 175 1.24 -9.53 -20.06
CA LEU A 175 1.01 -8.20 -19.50
C LEU A 175 2.31 -7.59 -18.97
N SER A 176 2.46 -6.28 -19.13
CA SER A 176 3.50 -5.51 -18.43
C SER A 176 3.30 -5.59 -16.91
N GLY A 177 4.35 -5.31 -16.12
CA GLY A 177 4.27 -5.35 -14.66
C GLY A 177 3.14 -4.49 -14.08
N GLY A 178 2.98 -3.28 -14.62
CA GLY A 178 1.90 -2.39 -14.23
C GLY A 178 0.51 -2.90 -14.61
N GLN A 179 0.35 -3.46 -15.82
CA GLN A 179 -0.92 -4.08 -16.23
C GLN A 179 -1.29 -5.29 -15.36
N ARG A 180 -0.30 -6.07 -14.90
CA ARG A 180 -0.54 -7.18 -13.94
C ARG A 180 -1.06 -6.67 -12.60
N LYS A 181 -0.58 -5.52 -12.12
CA LYS A 181 -1.13 -4.89 -10.91
C LYS A 181 -2.58 -4.42 -11.09
N LEU A 182 -2.88 -3.79 -12.23
CA LEU A 182 -4.25 -3.41 -12.57
C LEU A 182 -5.18 -4.64 -12.63
N LEU A 183 -4.73 -5.73 -13.25
CA LEU A 183 -5.47 -6.99 -13.30
C LEU A 183 -5.73 -7.55 -11.90
N GLU A 184 -4.75 -7.53 -11.00
CA GLU A 184 -4.93 -8.01 -9.62
C GLU A 184 -5.95 -7.17 -8.85
N MET A 185 -5.88 -5.85 -8.97
CA MET A 185 -6.85 -4.95 -8.34
C MET A 185 -8.25 -5.16 -8.94
N ALA A 186 -8.38 -5.29 -10.27
CA ALA A 186 -9.65 -5.58 -10.91
C ALA A 186 -10.23 -6.93 -10.43
N ARG A 187 -9.39 -7.97 -10.33
CA ARG A 187 -9.78 -9.29 -9.84
C ARG A 187 -10.26 -9.25 -8.39
N ALA A 188 -9.64 -8.44 -7.53
CA ALA A 188 -10.09 -8.27 -6.15
C ALA A 188 -11.53 -7.72 -6.06
N LEU A 189 -11.97 -6.93 -7.05
CA LEU A 189 -13.32 -6.35 -7.09
C LEU A 189 -14.38 -7.32 -7.60
N MET A 190 -13.99 -8.48 -8.15
CA MET A 190 -14.92 -9.51 -8.58
C MET A 190 -15.73 -10.09 -7.42
N SER A 191 -15.24 -10.01 -6.19
CA SER A 191 -15.93 -10.50 -5.00
C SER A 191 -16.79 -9.47 -4.27
N ASP A 192 -17.02 -8.29 -4.86
CA ASP A 192 -17.79 -7.20 -4.23
C ASP A 192 -17.36 -6.88 -2.79
N PRO A 193 -16.06 -6.60 -2.57
CA PRO A 193 -15.55 -6.35 -1.22
C PRO A 193 -16.13 -5.06 -0.64
N GLN A 194 -16.33 -5.03 0.69
CA GLN A 194 -16.64 -3.81 1.44
C GLN A 194 -15.36 -3.13 1.94
N LEU A 195 -14.29 -3.91 2.16
CA LEU A 195 -12.96 -3.42 2.52
C LEU A 195 -11.92 -4.02 1.55
N VAL A 196 -11.19 -3.14 0.87
CA VAL A 196 -10.04 -3.50 0.05
C VAL A 196 -8.76 -3.08 0.76
N MET A 197 -7.85 -4.03 0.93
CA MET A 197 -6.53 -3.83 1.54
C MET A 197 -5.44 -3.89 0.47
N LEU A 198 -4.72 -2.79 0.27
CA LEU A 198 -3.71 -2.66 -0.78
C LEU A 198 -2.31 -2.55 -0.19
N ASP A 199 -1.43 -3.50 -0.51
CA ASP A 199 -0.05 -3.53 -0.01
C ASP A 199 0.91 -2.97 -1.08
N GLU A 200 1.35 -1.72 -0.90
CA GLU A 200 2.22 -0.98 -1.85
C GLU A 200 1.73 -1.02 -3.31
N PRO A 201 0.50 -0.54 -3.58
CA PRO A 201 -0.09 -0.59 -4.91
C PRO A 201 0.78 0.12 -5.96
N MET A 202 1.52 1.17 -5.59
CA MET A 202 2.29 1.99 -6.52
C MET A 202 3.74 1.52 -6.72
N ALA A 203 4.27 0.65 -5.86
CA ALA A 203 5.68 0.25 -5.90
C ALA A 203 6.07 -0.41 -7.23
N GLY A 204 7.13 0.07 -7.88
CA GLY A 204 7.63 -0.51 -9.14
C GLY A 204 6.71 -0.29 -10.36
N VAL A 205 5.81 0.69 -10.28
CA VAL A 205 4.94 1.10 -11.40
C VAL A 205 5.49 2.37 -12.06
N ASN A 206 5.40 2.46 -13.39
CA ASN A 206 5.77 3.67 -14.13
C ASN A 206 4.81 4.83 -13.78
N PRO A 207 5.29 6.08 -13.62
CA PRO A 207 4.47 7.26 -13.32
C PRO A 207 3.19 7.41 -14.14
N ALA A 208 3.23 7.09 -15.45
CA ALA A 208 2.05 7.19 -16.31
C ALA A 208 0.91 6.25 -15.88
N LEU A 209 1.24 5.09 -15.31
CA LEU A 209 0.27 4.12 -14.82
C LEU A 209 -0.11 4.35 -13.35
N THR A 210 0.79 4.93 -12.55
CA THR A 210 0.51 5.37 -11.17
C THR A 210 -0.74 6.24 -11.13
N GLN A 211 -0.86 7.24 -12.02
CA GLN A 211 -2.05 8.09 -12.05
C GLN A 211 -3.34 7.29 -12.30
N SER A 212 -3.30 6.34 -13.26
CA SER A 212 -4.45 5.49 -13.54
C SER A 212 -4.84 4.64 -12.33
N LEU A 213 -3.85 4.09 -11.60
CA LEU A 213 -4.10 3.33 -10.37
C LEU A 213 -4.73 4.19 -9.28
N LEU A 214 -4.23 5.41 -9.09
CA LEU A 214 -4.80 6.37 -8.12
C LEU A 214 -6.26 6.67 -8.45
N ASP A 215 -6.56 6.96 -9.72
CA ASP A 215 -7.92 7.26 -10.18
C ASP A 215 -8.87 6.09 -9.87
N HIS A 216 -8.41 4.84 -10.06
CA HIS A 216 -9.20 3.66 -9.72
C HIS A 216 -9.40 3.50 -8.21
N ILE A 217 -8.37 3.68 -7.40
CA ILE A 217 -8.46 3.61 -5.93
C ILE A 217 -9.46 4.65 -5.41
N LEU A 218 -9.35 5.88 -5.90
CA LEU A 218 -10.29 6.95 -5.59
C LEU A 218 -11.73 6.58 -6.01
N GLY A 219 -11.89 5.95 -7.18
CA GLY A 219 -13.17 5.44 -7.65
C GLY A 219 -13.77 4.32 -6.79
N LEU A 220 -12.96 3.56 -6.04
CA LEU A 220 -13.49 2.54 -5.11
C LEU A 220 -14.32 3.17 -3.99
N LYS A 221 -13.85 4.32 -3.48
CA LYS A 221 -14.59 5.07 -2.46
C LYS A 221 -15.96 5.53 -2.98
N ASP A 222 -16.07 6.01 -4.22
CA ASP A 222 -17.36 6.43 -4.82
C ASP A 222 -18.36 5.28 -4.89
N ARG A 223 -17.87 4.04 -4.97
CA ARG A 223 -18.68 2.83 -5.03
C ARG A 223 -19.08 2.32 -3.64
N GLY A 224 -18.82 3.10 -2.58
CA GLY A 224 -19.14 2.77 -1.20
C GLY A 224 -18.16 1.81 -0.53
N MET A 225 -17.00 1.55 -1.15
CA MET A 225 -15.98 0.67 -0.57
C MET A 225 -15.10 1.44 0.42
N THR A 226 -14.56 0.72 1.39
CA THR A 226 -13.49 1.22 2.28
C THR A 226 -12.15 0.75 1.73
N VAL A 227 -11.14 1.63 1.75
CA VAL A 227 -9.78 1.29 1.31
C VAL A 227 -8.82 1.48 2.46
N LEU A 228 -8.02 0.45 2.74
CA LEU A 228 -6.88 0.54 3.64
C LEU A 228 -5.62 0.19 2.84
N PHE A 229 -4.63 1.07 2.78
CA PHE A 229 -3.44 0.80 1.98
C PHE A 229 -2.14 1.08 2.72
N VAL A 230 -1.08 0.33 2.39
CA VAL A 230 0.29 0.62 2.81
C VAL A 230 1.00 1.35 1.68
N GLU A 231 1.64 2.48 2.00
CA GLU A 231 2.55 3.18 1.10
C GLU A 231 3.68 3.84 1.87
N HIS A 232 4.77 4.12 1.16
CA HIS A 232 5.90 4.91 1.66
C HIS A 232 6.05 6.25 0.93
N ASP A 233 5.37 6.45 -0.20
CA ASP A 233 5.33 7.73 -0.90
C ASP A 233 4.36 8.72 -0.21
N MET A 234 4.93 9.69 0.50
CA MET A 234 4.15 10.71 1.23
C MET A 234 3.35 11.65 0.33
N HIS A 235 3.81 11.90 -0.90
CA HIS A 235 3.05 12.73 -1.85
C HIS A 235 1.77 12.02 -2.27
N MET A 236 1.85 10.71 -2.55
CA MET A 236 0.68 9.89 -2.86
C MET A 236 -0.28 9.83 -1.67
N VAL A 237 0.24 9.55 -0.47
CA VAL A 237 -0.57 9.50 0.76
C VAL A 237 -1.31 10.82 0.98
N ARG A 238 -0.62 11.96 0.83
CA ARG A 238 -1.26 13.29 0.93
C ARG A 238 -2.30 13.49 -0.14
N HIS A 239 -2.13 12.93 -1.33
CA HIS A 239 -3.08 13.10 -2.43
C HIS A 239 -4.39 12.32 -2.21
N ILE A 240 -4.32 11.04 -1.81
CA ILE A 240 -5.50 10.15 -1.85
C ILE A 240 -6.08 9.78 -0.48
N ALA A 241 -5.33 9.88 0.61
CA ALA A 241 -5.81 9.43 1.91
C ALA A 241 -6.77 10.46 2.52
N ASP A 242 -7.85 9.97 3.13
CA ASP A 242 -8.74 10.73 4.00
C ASP A 242 -8.23 10.71 5.44
N TRP A 243 -7.65 9.59 5.87
CA TRP A 243 -7.04 9.39 7.19
C TRP A 243 -5.69 8.68 7.06
N VAL A 244 -4.74 9.00 7.94
CA VAL A 244 -3.40 8.41 7.94
C VAL A 244 -3.09 7.89 9.32
N VAL A 245 -2.56 6.67 9.38
CA VAL A 245 -2.09 5.98 10.57
C VAL A 245 -0.60 5.76 10.39
N VAL A 246 0.21 6.23 11.34
CA VAL A 246 1.67 6.09 11.31
C VAL A 246 2.08 5.03 12.32
N MET A 247 2.81 4.02 11.84
CA MET A 247 3.43 3.02 12.69
C MET A 247 4.94 3.23 12.80
N ALA A 248 5.49 2.98 13.97
CA ALA A 248 6.93 2.81 14.21
C ALA A 248 7.12 1.75 15.31
N GLU A 249 8.16 0.92 15.18
CA GLU A 249 8.50 -0.11 16.19
C GLU A 249 7.31 -0.99 16.60
N GLY A 250 6.44 -1.34 15.63
CA GLY A 250 5.27 -2.16 15.85
C GLY A 250 4.07 -1.45 16.48
N ARG A 251 4.17 -0.17 16.84
CA ARG A 251 3.13 0.62 17.52
C ARG A 251 2.56 1.69 16.61
N VAL A 252 1.33 2.14 16.88
CA VAL A 252 0.78 3.36 16.28
C VAL A 252 1.35 4.57 17.03
N VAL A 253 2.09 5.43 16.33
CA VAL A 253 2.75 6.60 16.93
C VAL A 253 1.98 7.90 16.69
N ALA A 254 1.25 7.99 15.59
CA ALA A 254 0.38 9.12 15.27
C ALA A 254 -0.75 8.67 14.34
N GLU A 255 -1.88 9.34 14.39
CA GLU A 255 -2.92 9.18 13.37
C GLU A 255 -3.76 10.45 13.24
N GLY A 256 -4.23 10.74 12.04
CA GLY A 256 -4.95 11.98 11.77
C GLY A 256 -5.22 12.24 10.28
N PRO A 257 -5.82 13.39 9.97
CA PRO A 257 -5.83 13.91 8.60
C PRO A 257 -4.41 14.05 8.04
N PRO A 258 -4.18 13.78 6.75
CA PRO A 258 -2.85 13.80 6.14
C PRO A 258 -2.14 15.16 6.23
N GLU A 259 -2.88 16.26 6.14
CA GLU A 259 -2.30 17.61 6.22
C GLU A 259 -1.71 17.91 7.61
N THR A 260 -2.31 17.36 8.67
CA THR A 260 -1.88 17.62 10.05
C THR A 260 -0.90 16.58 10.57
N VAL A 261 -1.13 15.29 10.28
CA VAL A 261 -0.30 14.22 10.85
C VAL A 261 1.11 14.19 10.27
N MET A 262 1.29 14.67 9.04
CA MET A 262 2.62 14.71 8.42
C MET A 262 3.55 15.77 9.05
N GLU A 263 2.97 16.73 9.78
CA GLU A 263 3.71 17.75 10.52
C GLU A 263 3.95 17.34 11.98
N ASP A 264 3.42 16.18 12.40
CA ASP A 264 3.58 15.68 13.76
C ASP A 264 5.06 15.33 14.02
N PRO A 265 5.68 15.87 15.10
CA PRO A 265 7.06 15.56 15.44
C PRO A 265 7.34 14.06 15.61
N ALA A 266 6.38 13.28 16.13
CA ALA A 266 6.55 11.84 16.29
C ALA A 266 6.68 11.11 14.93
N VAL A 267 6.03 11.65 13.89
CA VAL A 267 6.16 11.13 12.53
C VAL A 267 7.53 11.49 11.96
N VAL A 268 7.96 12.74 12.10
CA VAL A 268 9.29 13.18 11.66
C VAL A 268 10.39 12.35 12.33
N ASP A 269 10.31 12.17 13.65
CA ASP A 269 11.26 11.39 14.43
C ASP A 269 11.27 9.91 14.01
N ALA A 270 10.11 9.30 13.77
CA ALA A 270 10.02 7.92 13.30
C ALA A 270 10.73 7.71 11.95
N TYR A 271 10.63 8.66 11.02
CA TYR A 271 11.30 8.58 9.72
C TYR A 271 12.79 8.96 9.77
N LEU A 272 13.19 9.90 10.63
CA LEU A 272 14.59 10.30 10.80
C LEU A 272 15.40 9.28 11.62
N GLY A 273 14.81 8.72 12.68
CA GLY A 273 15.42 7.70 13.52
C GLY A 273 15.72 6.40 12.77
N ALA A 274 14.86 6.01 11.83
CA ALA A 274 15.08 4.83 10.98
C ALA A 274 16.31 4.94 10.06
N HIS A 275 16.84 6.15 9.82
CA HIS A 275 18.09 6.36 9.09
C HIS A 275 19.33 6.27 9.99
N GLN A 276 19.18 6.17 11.32
CA GLN A 276 20.31 5.99 12.25
C GLN A 276 20.72 4.52 12.41
N ASP A 277 19.82 3.57 12.13
CA ASP A 277 20.11 2.12 12.15
C ASP A 277 20.77 1.59 10.88
N VAL A 278 21.02 2.46 9.89
CA VAL A 278 22.06 2.18 8.90
C VAL A 278 23.37 2.44 9.62
N ASP A 279 24.02 1.37 10.06
CA ASP A 279 25.44 1.39 10.41
C ASP A 279 26.18 2.09 9.26
N LEU A 280 26.50 3.38 9.47
CA LEU A 280 27.52 4.08 8.70
C LEU A 280 28.88 3.53 9.16
N GLY A 281 29.03 2.21 9.04
CA GLY A 281 30.27 1.49 9.12
C GLY A 281 31.13 1.97 7.96
N GLU A 282 32.02 2.89 8.30
CA GLU A 282 33.12 3.40 7.49
C GLU A 282 32.76 4.31 6.29
N VAL A 283 33.15 5.58 6.46
CA VAL A 283 33.27 6.65 5.46
C VAL A 283 31.97 7.37 5.07
N THR A 284 31.53 8.28 5.96
CA THR A 284 31.11 9.61 5.49
C THR A 284 31.85 10.67 6.32
N GLY A 285 33.12 10.87 5.98
CA GLY A 285 33.79 12.10 6.36
C GLY A 285 32.91 13.27 5.92
N ARG A 286 32.55 14.16 6.86
CA ARG A 286 32.08 15.49 6.51
C ARG A 286 33.15 16.07 5.60
N ILE A 287 32.89 16.14 4.30
CA ILE A 287 33.64 17.05 3.45
C ILE A 287 33.20 18.42 3.95
N SER A 288 34.01 19.03 4.82
CA SER A 288 33.89 20.44 5.11
C SER A 288 33.97 21.13 3.76
N VAL A 289 32.87 21.76 3.34
CA VAL A 289 32.85 22.63 2.18
C VAL A 289 34.00 23.61 2.38
N VAL A 290 35.02 23.47 1.54
CA VAL A 290 36.23 24.30 1.59
C VAL A 290 35.75 25.74 1.48
N SER A 291 36.16 26.59 2.43
CA SER A 291 35.76 28.00 2.38
C SER A 291 36.25 28.63 1.07
N ASP A 292 35.55 29.62 0.53
CA ASP A 292 35.99 30.32 -0.70
C ASP A 292 37.42 30.88 -0.58
N ALA A 293 37.85 31.20 0.65
CA ALA A 293 39.21 31.63 0.95
C ALA A 293 40.25 30.51 0.79
N ASP A 294 39.91 29.29 1.19
CA ASP A 294 40.80 28.13 1.05
C ASP A 294 40.85 27.63 -0.40
N ALA A 295 39.71 27.66 -1.10
CA ALA A 295 39.63 27.30 -2.52
C ALA A 295 40.47 28.26 -3.39
N SER A 296 40.39 29.57 -3.10
CA SER A 296 41.21 30.58 -3.79
C SER A 296 42.71 30.46 -3.48
N ARG A 297 43.08 30.03 -2.27
CA ARG A 297 44.48 29.77 -1.90
C ARG A 297 45.05 28.55 -2.62
N VAL A 298 44.29 27.47 -2.72
CA VAL A 298 44.70 26.26 -3.46
C VAL A 298 44.84 26.57 -4.95
N ARG A 299 43.89 27.33 -5.52
CA ARG A 299 43.95 27.72 -6.93
C ARG A 299 45.18 28.57 -7.27
N LYS A 300 45.52 29.56 -6.43
CA LYS A 300 46.75 30.35 -6.59
C LYS A 300 48.02 29.51 -6.50
N LYS A 301 48.00 28.47 -5.67
CA LYS A 301 49.16 27.57 -5.53
C LYS A 301 49.36 26.72 -6.78
N ILE A 302 48.27 26.20 -7.35
CA ILE A 302 48.29 25.45 -8.60
C ILE A 302 48.72 26.36 -9.77
N GLU A 303 48.22 27.59 -9.84
CA GLU A 303 48.64 28.56 -10.87
C GLU A 303 50.14 28.89 -10.76
N ALA A 304 50.66 29.08 -9.54
CA ALA A 304 52.09 29.34 -9.32
C ALA A 304 52.99 28.13 -9.64
N GLU A 305 52.54 26.91 -9.33
CA GLU A 305 53.27 25.68 -9.68
C GLU A 305 53.28 25.47 -11.20
N ALA A 306 52.17 25.75 -11.90
CA ALA A 306 52.10 25.68 -13.35
C ALA A 306 52.97 26.75 -14.06
N GLU A 307 53.02 27.98 -13.53
CA GLU A 307 53.92 29.03 -14.04
C GLU A 307 55.40 28.65 -13.84
N ALA A 308 55.75 28.06 -12.70
CA ALA A 308 57.12 27.62 -12.43
C ALA A 308 57.56 26.46 -13.36
N GLU A 309 56.66 25.51 -13.65
CA GLU A 309 56.94 24.43 -14.62
C GLU A 309 57.14 24.97 -16.04
N LEU A 310 56.36 25.97 -16.46
CA LEU A 310 56.52 26.64 -17.76
C LEU A 310 57.84 27.42 -17.86
N GLU A 311 58.26 28.10 -16.79
CA GLU A 311 59.56 28.80 -16.74
C GLU A 311 60.76 27.84 -16.73
N GLU A 312 60.62 26.63 -16.20
CA GLU A 312 61.66 25.58 -16.29
C GLU A 312 61.75 24.98 -17.70
N GLU A 313 60.64 24.88 -18.44
CA GLU A 313 60.65 24.44 -19.84
C GLU A 313 61.25 25.49 -20.79
N GLU A 314 61.03 26.78 -20.56
CA GLU A 314 61.63 27.85 -21.40
C GLU A 314 63.16 28.06 -21.19
N LYS A 315 63.74 27.49 -20.12
CA LYS A 315 65.18 27.55 -19.83
C LYS A 315 65.98 26.34 -20.35
N LYS A 316 65.36 25.42 -21.08
CA LYS A 316 66.01 24.31 -21.80
C LYS A 316 66.16 24.61 -23.28
#